data_AF-A0A954F701-F1
#
_entry.id   AF-A0A954F701-F1
#
_cell.length_a   1.000
_cell.length_b   1.000
_cell.length_c   1.000
_cell.angle_alpha   90.00
_cell.angle_beta   90.00
_cell.angle_gamma   90.00
#
_symmetry.space_group_name_H-M   'P 1'
#
loop_
_entity.id
_entity.type
_entity.pdbx_description
1 polymer ?
#
loop_
_entity_poly.entity_id
_entity_poly.type
_entity_poly.pdbx_seq_one_letter_code
_entity_poly.pdbx_strand_id
1 'polypeptide(L)'
;MAVSTKLHFSRFEFKYLLPRALRLEVESELNHFVEYDPFVADRPDHRYLVRSLYFDDRNLTAFRNKVDGHMVRSKFRIRTYTTDPSEPVPRFLEIKGRNNNLVVKHRTPMDMGIDESYVGGDELAELVMARCHPGPIHQEFCFQRFRRRIQPYALIDYQRRPFV
;
A
#
# COMPACT_ATOMS: atom_id res chain seq x y z
N MET A 1 -9.47 12.00 -19.61
CA MET A 1 -9.16 13.26 -18.89
C MET A 1 -8.36 12.93 -17.64
N ALA A 2 -7.14 13.44 -17.52
CA ALA A 2 -6.31 13.19 -16.34
C ALA A 2 -6.93 13.92 -15.14
N VAL A 3 -7.38 13.16 -14.13
CA VAL A 3 -7.83 13.72 -12.86
C VAL A 3 -6.61 14.32 -12.18
N SER A 4 -6.46 15.64 -12.33
CA SER A 4 -5.49 16.44 -11.58
C SER A 4 -5.83 16.30 -10.10
N THR A 5 -5.09 15.41 -9.43
CA THR A 5 -5.25 15.20 -7.99
C THR A 5 -4.68 16.45 -7.32
N LYS A 6 -5.54 17.29 -6.72
CA LYS A 6 -5.10 18.46 -5.94
C LYS A 6 -4.07 17.99 -4.92
N LEU A 7 -2.80 18.33 -5.15
CA LEU A 7 -1.62 17.78 -4.47
C LEU A 7 -1.43 18.30 -3.03
N HIS A 8 -2.35 19.09 -2.50
CA HIS A 8 -2.27 19.63 -1.14
C HIS A 8 -3.66 19.73 -0.50
N PHE A 9 -4.12 18.65 0.13
CA PHE A 9 -5.22 18.72 1.09
C PHE A 9 -4.78 18.12 2.42
N SER A 10 -5.02 18.86 3.48
CA SER A 10 -4.79 18.43 4.86
C SER A 10 -6.04 17.73 5.35
N ARG A 11 -5.89 16.53 5.91
CA ARG A 11 -7.00 15.77 6.51
C ARG A 11 -6.59 15.24 7.87
N PHE A 12 -7.55 15.16 8.78
CA PHE A 12 -7.40 14.38 10.00
C PHE A 12 -7.73 12.92 9.70
N GLU A 13 -6.89 12.00 10.17
CA GLU A 13 -7.11 10.55 10.03
C GLU A 13 -7.05 9.92 11.42
N PHE A 14 -8.19 9.44 11.90
CA PHE A 14 -8.31 8.71 13.16
C PHE A 14 -8.48 7.22 12.90
N LYS A 15 -7.93 6.38 13.79
CA LYS A 15 -8.01 4.92 13.69
C LYS A 15 -8.46 4.34 15.02
N TYR A 16 -9.46 3.47 14.95
CA TYR A 16 -10.04 2.83 16.10
C TYR A 16 -10.00 1.32 15.91
N LEU A 17 -9.70 0.60 16.99
CA LEU A 17 -9.98 -0.83 17.06
C LEU A 17 -11.45 -0.98 17.42
N LEU A 18 -12.20 -1.72 16.60
CA LEU A 18 -13.63 -1.91 16.79
C LEU A 18 -13.95 -3.41 16.91
N PRO A 19 -14.62 -3.84 17.99
CA PRO A 19 -15.21 -5.17 18.06
C PRO A 19 -16.21 -5.39 16.92
N ARG A 20 -16.35 -6.64 16.46
CA ARG A 20 -17.18 -6.97 15.29
C ARG A 20 -18.65 -6.54 15.45
N ALA A 21 -19.22 -6.69 16.65
CA ALA A 21 -20.60 -6.30 16.94
C ALA A 21 -20.77 -4.77 16.78
N LEU A 22 -19.95 -3.99 17.47
CA LEU A 22 -19.97 -2.53 17.38
C LEU A 22 -19.72 -2.02 15.95
N ARG A 23 -18.86 -2.69 15.17
CA ARG A 23 -18.65 -2.35 13.75
C ARG A 23 -19.95 -2.45 12.94
N LEU A 24 -20.80 -3.45 13.19
CA LEU A 24 -22.08 -3.61 12.48
C LEU A 24 -23.03 -2.44 12.78
N GLU A 25 -23.11 -2.05 14.06
CA GLU A 25 -23.92 -0.91 14.50
C GLU A 25 -23.42 0.40 13.87
N VAL A 26 -22.12 0.66 13.91
CA VAL A 26 -21.50 1.85 13.30
C VAL A 26 -21.74 1.88 11.78
N GLU A 27 -21.59 0.77 11.08
CA GLU A 27 -21.86 0.71 9.63
C GLU A 27 -23.32 0.97 9.30
N SER A 28 -24.26 0.47 10.12
CA SER A 28 -25.69 0.75 9.96
C SER A 28 -25.98 2.25 10.07
N GLU A 29 -25.38 2.92 11.05
CA GLU A 29 -25.53 4.37 11.20
C GLU A 29 -24.87 5.16 10.06
N LEU A 30 -23.66 4.79 9.65
CA LEU A 30 -22.93 5.47 8.57
C LEU A 30 -23.69 5.47 7.24
N ASN A 31 -24.41 4.40 6.92
CA ASN A 31 -25.18 4.28 5.66
C ASN A 31 -26.25 5.37 5.48
N HIS A 32 -26.62 6.10 6.55
CA HIS A 32 -27.55 7.23 6.45
C HIS A 32 -26.86 8.54 6.02
N PHE A 33 -25.53 8.61 6.08
CA PHE A 33 -24.74 9.83 5.87
C PHE A 33 -23.70 9.73 4.77
N VAL A 34 -23.23 8.51 4.47
CA VAL A 34 -22.19 8.24 3.47
C VAL A 34 -22.60 7.08 2.58
N GLU A 35 -22.05 7.06 1.36
CA GLU A 35 -22.32 6.00 0.39
C GLU A 35 -21.15 5.03 0.32
N TYR A 36 -21.39 3.84 -0.23
CA TYR A 36 -20.29 2.95 -0.57
C TYR A 36 -19.41 3.60 -1.64
N ASP A 37 -18.09 3.41 -1.51
CA ASP A 37 -17.17 3.79 -2.57
C ASP A 37 -17.56 3.07 -3.89
N PRO A 38 -17.54 3.76 -5.05
CA PRO A 38 -17.91 3.17 -6.34
C PRO A 38 -17.15 1.88 -6.70
N PHE A 39 -15.94 1.68 -6.17
CA PHE A 39 -15.19 0.45 -6.40
C PHE A 39 -15.73 -0.78 -5.67
N VAL A 40 -16.63 -0.60 -4.69
CA VAL A 40 -17.27 -1.69 -3.93
C VAL A 40 -18.78 -1.72 -4.01
N ALA A 41 -19.45 -0.67 -4.50
CA ALA A 41 -20.91 -0.57 -4.52
C ALA A 41 -21.57 -1.84 -5.10
N ASP A 42 -21.09 -2.33 -6.25
CA ASP A 42 -21.66 -3.48 -6.94
C ASP A 42 -20.97 -4.82 -6.60
N ARG A 43 -20.04 -4.83 -5.65
CA ARG A 43 -19.32 -6.05 -5.28
C ARG A 43 -20.08 -6.84 -4.22
N PRO A 44 -19.96 -8.18 -4.22
CA PRO A 44 -20.41 -8.99 -3.10
C PRO A 44 -19.87 -8.47 -1.78
N ASP A 45 -20.76 -8.26 -0.82
CA ASP A 45 -20.47 -7.73 0.51
C ASP A 45 -19.78 -6.34 0.55
N HIS A 46 -19.87 -5.54 -0.52
CA HIS A 46 -19.33 -4.18 -0.60
C HIS A 46 -17.89 -4.06 -0.11
N ARG A 47 -17.01 -4.99 -0.51
CA ARG A 47 -15.61 -4.98 -0.09
C ARG A 47 -14.65 -5.46 -1.19
N TYR A 48 -13.37 -5.12 -1.04
CA TYR A 48 -12.29 -5.69 -1.84
C TYR A 48 -11.10 -6.09 -0.96
N LEU A 49 -10.28 -7.03 -1.46
CA LEU A 49 -9.01 -7.38 -0.86
C LEU A 49 -8.01 -6.23 -1.01
N VAL A 50 -7.25 -5.96 0.04
CA VAL A 50 -6.02 -5.19 -0.05
C VAL A 50 -4.87 -6.08 0.42
N ARG A 51 -3.94 -6.34 -0.50
CA ARG A 51 -2.70 -7.07 -0.23
C ARG A 51 -1.51 -6.14 -0.32
N SER A 52 -0.65 -6.14 0.68
CA SER A 52 0.51 -5.25 0.75
C SER A 52 1.73 -5.96 1.31
N LEU A 53 2.77 -6.09 0.49
CA LEU A 53 4.05 -6.66 0.87
C LEU A 53 5.05 -5.54 1.17
N TYR A 54 5.44 -5.40 2.43
CA TYR A 54 6.39 -4.39 2.88
C TYR A 54 7.84 -4.86 2.73
N PHE A 55 8.71 -3.90 2.42
CA PHE A 55 10.15 -4.10 2.33
C PHE A 55 10.85 -3.48 3.53
N ASP A 56 11.86 -4.16 4.06
CA ASP A 56 12.76 -3.64 5.08
C ASP A 56 14.17 -4.23 4.90
N ASP A 57 15.17 -3.66 5.58
CA ASP A 57 16.51 -4.24 5.66
C ASP A 57 16.64 -5.25 6.80
N ARG A 58 17.76 -5.99 6.83
CA ARG A 58 18.03 -7.00 7.87
C ARG A 58 18.04 -6.42 9.29
N ASN A 59 18.27 -5.11 9.43
CA ASN A 59 18.29 -4.42 10.71
C ASN A 59 16.90 -3.88 11.11
N LEU A 60 15.86 -4.15 10.31
CA LEU A 60 14.50 -3.66 10.52
C LEU A 60 14.45 -2.14 10.63
N THR A 61 15.24 -1.43 9.83
CA THR A 61 15.40 -0.01 10.05
C THR A 61 14.12 0.77 9.78
N ALA A 62 13.31 0.40 8.77
CA ALA A 62 12.05 1.09 8.53
C ALA A 62 11.05 0.87 9.69
N PHE A 63 11.04 -0.33 10.27
CA PHE A 63 10.30 -0.63 11.49
C PHE A 63 10.80 0.18 12.70
N ARG A 64 12.10 0.16 13.00
CA ARG A 64 12.70 0.88 14.13
C ARG A 64 12.50 2.38 14.01
N ASN A 65 12.80 2.97 12.85
CA ASN A 65 12.56 4.39 12.59
C ASN A 65 11.10 4.80 12.87
N LYS A 66 10.13 3.91 12.62
CA LYS A 66 8.72 4.17 12.91
C LYS A 66 8.43 4.11 14.42
N VAL A 67 8.93 3.09 15.11
CA VAL A 67 8.74 2.90 16.56
C VAL A 67 9.42 4.02 17.35
N ASP A 68 10.64 4.37 16.97
CA ASP A 68 11.48 5.39 17.62
C ASP A 68 11.09 6.83 17.23
N GLY A 69 10.12 6.99 16.32
CA GLY A 69 9.54 8.30 16.00
C GLY A 69 10.41 9.22 15.15
N HIS A 70 11.39 8.69 14.40
CA HIS A 70 12.31 9.50 13.58
C HIS A 70 11.56 10.47 12.65
N MET A 71 12.00 11.74 12.65
CA MET A 71 11.36 12.82 11.89
C MET A 71 11.27 12.52 10.39
N VAL A 72 12.35 11.96 9.82
CA VAL A 72 12.42 11.55 8.41
C VAL A 72 12.45 10.04 8.35
N ARG A 73 11.41 9.44 7.78
CA ARG A 73 11.31 7.98 7.63
C ARG A 73 10.45 7.62 6.42
N SER A 74 10.79 6.51 5.76
CA SER A 74 10.02 5.97 4.64
C SER A 74 9.96 4.46 4.71
N LYS A 75 8.98 3.89 4.02
CA LYS A 75 8.87 2.45 3.80
C LYS A 75 8.30 2.17 2.43
N PHE A 76 8.81 1.13 1.80
CA PHE A 76 8.33 0.61 0.54
C PHE A 76 7.31 -0.49 0.75
N ARG A 77 6.39 -0.61 -0.20
CA ARG A 77 5.53 -1.77 -0.34
C ARG A 77 5.12 -2.01 -1.78
N ILE A 78 4.95 -3.27 -2.15
CA ILE A 78 4.14 -3.64 -3.31
C ILE A 78 2.70 -3.77 -2.83
N ARG A 79 1.75 -3.23 -3.58
CA ARG A 79 0.32 -3.34 -3.29
C ARG A 79 -0.44 -3.86 -4.50
N THR A 80 -1.35 -4.80 -4.24
CA THR A 80 -2.33 -5.33 -5.19
C THR A 80 -3.68 -5.55 -4.49
N TYR A 81 -4.72 -5.87 -5.26
CA TYR A 81 -6.09 -6.09 -4.79
C TYR A 81 -6.60 -7.51 -5.07
N THR A 82 -5.70 -8.43 -5.37
CA THR A 82 -6.00 -9.84 -5.65
C THR A 82 -4.97 -10.78 -5.03
N THR A 83 -5.38 -12.02 -4.78
CA THR A 83 -4.47 -13.15 -4.50
C THR A 83 -4.16 -13.96 -5.74
N ASP A 84 -4.92 -13.79 -6.82
CA ASP A 84 -4.77 -14.52 -8.07
C ASP A 84 -3.85 -13.77 -9.04
N PRO A 85 -2.68 -14.32 -9.38
CA PRO A 85 -1.75 -13.75 -10.36
C PRO A 85 -2.36 -13.48 -11.75
N SER A 86 -3.34 -14.29 -12.14
CA SER A 86 -3.96 -14.28 -13.47
C SER A 86 -4.98 -13.15 -13.65
N GLU A 87 -5.51 -12.61 -12.54
CA GLU A 87 -6.42 -11.49 -12.60
C GLU A 87 -5.68 -10.22 -13.08
N PRO A 88 -6.23 -9.46 -14.04
CA PRO A 88 -5.63 -8.23 -14.57
C PRO A 88 -5.82 -7.05 -13.59
N VAL A 89 -5.37 -7.22 -12.35
CA VAL A 89 -5.48 -6.24 -11.27
C VAL A 89 -4.16 -5.47 -11.15
N PRO A 90 -4.21 -4.13 -11.05
CA PRO A 90 -3.00 -3.33 -11.05
C PRO A 90 -2.15 -3.57 -9.80
N ARG A 91 -0.84 -3.66 -10.02
CA ARG A 91 0.18 -3.78 -8.98
C ARG A 91 0.97 -2.47 -8.92
N PHE A 92 1.24 -2.01 -7.72
CA PHE A 92 1.93 -0.73 -7.50
C PHE A 92 3.10 -0.90 -6.56
N LEU A 93 4.25 -0.34 -6.93
CA LEU A 93 5.28 -0.01 -5.97
C LEU A 93 4.89 1.33 -5.33
N GLU A 94 4.68 1.31 -4.01
CA GLU A 94 4.36 2.51 -3.24
C GLU A 94 5.49 2.84 -2.26
N ILE A 95 5.79 4.13 -2.13
CA ILE A 95 6.59 4.68 -1.03
C ILE A 95 5.69 5.50 -0.13
N LYS A 96 5.74 5.21 1.17
CA LYS A 96 5.08 6.01 2.21
C LYS A 96 6.15 6.62 3.12
N GLY A 97 6.34 7.93 2.97
CA GLY A 97 7.29 8.73 3.73
C GLY A 97 6.60 9.64 4.75
N ARG A 98 7.36 10.05 5.76
CA ARG A 98 7.05 11.16 6.65
C ARG A 98 8.30 12.00 6.82
N ASN A 99 8.18 13.31 6.63
CA ASN A 99 9.19 14.32 6.95
C ASN A 99 8.56 15.31 7.93
N ASN A 100 8.93 15.21 9.21
CA ASN A 100 8.28 15.91 10.31
C ASN A 100 6.75 15.64 10.33
N ASN A 101 5.93 16.63 10.01
CA ASN A 101 4.47 16.49 9.91
C ASN A 101 3.97 16.22 8.48
N LEU A 102 4.83 16.35 7.47
CA LEU A 102 4.47 16.10 6.09
C LEU A 102 4.44 14.60 5.81
N VAL A 103 3.28 14.07 5.42
CA VAL A 103 3.14 12.70 4.94
C VAL A 103 3.22 12.71 3.42
N VAL A 104 4.14 11.92 2.88
CA VAL A 104 4.35 11.78 1.44
C VAL A 104 3.92 10.37 1.03
N LYS A 105 3.05 10.27 0.03
CA LYS A 105 2.67 8.99 -0.57
C LYS A 105 2.77 9.12 -2.08
N HIS A 106 3.65 8.34 -2.68
CA HIS A 106 3.72 8.18 -4.12
C HIS A 106 3.58 6.70 -4.48
N ARG A 107 3.09 6.45 -5.70
CA ARG A 107 3.02 5.10 -6.27
C ARG A 107 3.40 5.13 -7.74
N THR A 108 3.96 4.03 -8.22
CA THR A 108 4.25 3.81 -9.63
C THR A 108 3.73 2.42 -10.02
N PRO A 109 3.13 2.25 -11.21
CA PRO A 109 2.69 0.95 -11.70
C PRO A 109 3.85 -0.02 -11.88
N MET A 110 3.52 -1.31 -11.85
CA MET A 110 4.43 -2.41 -12.13
C MET A 110 3.75 -3.44 -13.04
N ASP A 111 4.49 -3.91 -14.04
CA ASP A 111 4.01 -4.92 -14.98
C ASP A 111 4.54 -6.30 -14.56
N MET A 112 3.73 -7.07 -13.84
CA MET A 112 4.12 -8.43 -13.39
C MET A 112 3.39 -9.49 -14.19
N GLY A 113 4.13 -10.45 -14.71
CA GLY A 113 3.59 -11.66 -15.32
C GLY A 113 3.05 -12.66 -14.30
N ILE A 114 2.32 -13.67 -14.79
CA ILE A 114 1.77 -14.76 -13.98
C ILE A 114 2.91 -15.58 -13.34
N ASP A 115 3.91 -15.96 -14.14
CA ASP A 115 5.05 -16.79 -13.70
C ASP A 115 5.90 -16.08 -12.63
N GLU A 116 5.86 -14.76 -12.62
CA GLU A 116 6.64 -13.91 -11.74
C GLU A 116 5.96 -13.66 -10.38
N SER A 117 4.76 -14.23 -10.17
CA SER A 117 4.00 -14.00 -8.93
C SER A 117 4.35 -14.96 -7.79
N TYR A 118 5.20 -15.96 -8.06
CA TYR A 118 5.63 -16.97 -7.08
C TYR A 118 7.06 -16.78 -6.55
N VAL A 119 7.76 -15.72 -6.98
CA VAL A 119 9.11 -15.43 -6.51
C VAL A 119 9.10 -14.72 -5.14
N GLY A 120 10.13 -14.97 -4.33
CA GLY A 120 10.28 -14.41 -2.99
C GLY A 120 11.68 -13.86 -2.74
N GLY A 121 11.88 -13.23 -1.57
CA GLY A 121 13.20 -12.78 -1.13
C GLY A 121 13.91 -11.84 -2.11
N ASP A 122 15.19 -12.11 -2.38
CA ASP A 122 16.01 -11.29 -3.27
C ASP A 122 15.51 -11.30 -4.71
N GLU A 123 15.04 -12.45 -5.24
CA GLU A 123 14.53 -12.55 -6.61
C GLU A 123 13.34 -11.63 -6.85
N LEU A 124 12.42 -11.55 -5.87
CA LEU A 124 11.31 -10.61 -5.94
C LEU A 124 11.80 -9.15 -5.93
N ALA A 125 12.85 -8.82 -5.18
CA ALA A 125 13.40 -7.47 -5.17
C ALA A 125 14.02 -7.09 -6.53
N GLU A 126 14.76 -8.00 -7.16
CA GLU A 126 15.30 -7.81 -8.50
C GLU A 126 14.20 -7.65 -9.55
N LEU A 127 13.15 -8.46 -9.43
CA LEU A 127 11.97 -8.36 -10.28
C LEU A 127 11.26 -7.01 -10.14
N VAL A 128 11.15 -6.46 -8.92
CA VAL A 128 10.62 -5.09 -8.73
C VAL A 128 11.45 -4.10 -9.53
N MET A 129 12.78 -4.18 -9.47
CA MET A 129 13.66 -3.26 -10.19
C MET A 129 13.52 -3.40 -11.72
N ALA A 130 13.26 -4.60 -12.22
CA ALA A 130 13.10 -4.86 -13.65
C ALA A 130 11.72 -4.45 -14.21
N ARG A 131 10.65 -4.61 -13.42
CA ARG A 131 9.25 -4.49 -13.88
C ARG A 131 8.54 -3.20 -13.48
N CYS A 132 9.13 -2.46 -12.54
CA CYS A 132 8.56 -1.19 -12.09
C CYS A 132 8.80 -0.10 -13.14
N HIS A 133 7.75 0.69 -13.43
CA HIS A 133 7.87 1.79 -14.38
C HIS A 133 8.92 2.81 -13.91
N PRO A 134 9.77 3.31 -14.83
CA PRO A 134 10.86 4.22 -14.48
C PRO A 134 10.33 5.54 -13.92
N GLY A 135 10.99 6.06 -12.90
CA GLY A 135 10.64 7.33 -12.26
C GLY A 135 11.25 7.46 -10.86
N PRO A 136 10.90 8.53 -10.11
CA PRO A 136 11.54 8.84 -8.83
C PRO A 136 11.41 7.72 -7.79
N ILE A 137 10.27 7.02 -7.75
CA ILE A 137 10.03 5.92 -6.80
C ILE A 137 10.89 4.70 -7.16
N HIS A 138 10.99 4.38 -8.45
CA HIS A 138 11.83 3.30 -8.95
C HIS A 138 13.30 3.56 -8.62
N GLN A 139 13.79 4.76 -8.92
CA GLN A 139 15.17 5.18 -8.60
C GLN A 139 15.46 5.10 -7.10
N GLU A 140 14.56 5.60 -6.25
CA GLU A 140 14.72 5.53 -4.80
C GLU A 140 14.69 4.08 -4.30
N PHE A 141 13.84 3.22 -4.87
CA PHE A 141 13.81 1.80 -4.53
C PHE A 141 15.13 1.11 -4.88
N CYS A 142 15.63 1.31 -6.11
CA CYS A 142 16.93 0.79 -6.55
C CYS A 142 18.06 1.27 -5.64
N PHE A 143 18.06 2.56 -5.27
CA PHE A 143 19.05 3.12 -4.34
C PHE A 143 18.99 2.47 -2.96
N GLN A 144 17.80 2.31 -2.36
CA GLN A 144 17.66 1.68 -1.05
C GLN A 144 17.98 0.17 -1.09
N ARG A 145 17.66 -0.51 -2.20
CA ARG A 145 18.04 -1.90 -2.45
C ARG A 145 19.56 -2.04 -2.51
N PHE A 146 20.25 -1.19 -3.26
CA PHE A 146 21.72 -1.19 -3.32
C PHE A 146 22.36 -0.85 -1.97
N ARG A 147 21.93 0.25 -1.34
CA ARG A 147 22.55 0.78 -0.12
C ARG A 147 22.28 -0.07 1.12
N ARG A 148 21.07 -0.61 1.26
CA ARG A 148 20.60 -1.24 2.51
C ARG A 148 20.17 -2.68 2.34
N ARG A 149 20.15 -3.21 1.11
CA ARG A 149 19.66 -4.54 0.79
C ARG A 149 18.25 -4.77 1.33
N ILE A 150 17.36 -3.80 1.10
CA ILE A 150 15.94 -3.99 1.44
C ILE A 150 15.39 -5.20 0.68
N GLN A 151 14.53 -5.95 1.35
CA GLN A 151 13.93 -7.18 0.85
C GLN A 151 12.49 -7.33 1.36
N PRO A 152 11.66 -8.17 0.73
CA PRO A 152 10.32 -8.47 1.23
C PRO A 152 10.37 -8.97 2.67
N TYR A 153 9.52 -8.42 3.54
CA TYR A 153 9.58 -8.72 4.97
C TYR A 153 8.23 -9.03 5.60
N ALA A 154 7.18 -8.25 5.31
CA ALA A 154 5.88 -8.42 5.93
C ALA A 154 4.74 -8.34 4.91
N LEU A 155 4.00 -9.43 4.74
CA LEU A 155 2.79 -9.49 3.94
C LEU A 155 1.57 -9.18 4.81
N ILE A 156 0.77 -8.19 4.42
CA ILE A 156 -0.43 -7.77 5.14
C ILE A 156 -1.62 -7.80 4.19
N ASP A 157 -2.60 -8.62 4.54
CA ASP A 157 -3.86 -8.78 3.82
C ASP A 157 -5.03 -8.38 4.71
N TYR A 158 -6.00 -7.67 4.13
CA TYR A 158 -7.27 -7.36 4.80
C TYR A 158 -8.37 -7.09 3.77
N GLN A 159 -9.61 -7.33 4.18
CA GLN A 159 -10.80 -6.93 3.42
C GLN A 159 -11.18 -5.50 3.77
N ARG A 160 -11.40 -4.65 2.76
CA ARG A 160 -11.73 -3.24 2.95
C ARG A 160 -13.12 -2.95 2.39
N ARG A 161 -13.97 -2.37 3.24
CA ARG A 161 -15.27 -1.77 2.91
C ARG A 161 -15.17 -0.25 3.10
N PRO A 162 -14.83 0.49 2.03
CA PRO A 162 -14.77 1.95 2.05
C PRO A 162 -16.15 2.59 1.84
N PHE A 163 -16.34 3.73 2.51
CA PHE A 163 -17.46 4.67 2.33
C PHE A 163 -16.88 6.03 1.90
N VAL A 164 -17.65 6.81 1.13
CA VAL A 164 -17.26 8.15 0.61
C VAL A 164 -18.35 9.19 0.87
#